data_AF-A0A9W9DEA7-F1
#
_entry.id   AF-A0A9W9DEA7-F1
#
_cell.length_a   1.000
_cell.length_b   1.000
_cell.length_c   1.000
_cell.angle_alpha   90.00
_cell.angle_beta   90.00
_cell.angle_gamma   90.00
#
_symmetry.space_group_name_H-M   'P 1'
#
loop_
_entity.id
_entity.type
_entity.pdbx_description
1 polymer ?
#
loop_
_entity_poly.entity_id
_entity_poly.type
_entity_poly.pdbx_seq_one_letter_code
_entity_poly.pdbx_strand_id
1 'polypeptide(L)'
;EASYRKALDKLEALLVSRCFEMARLNVAGTGYKLRKHIATALKTRSKSIQAAIASYNEVATALRPPRQTITWEEVLEFSFLGEFDILRNAREDVRTRQWATFRNRLIMQQFFRLIRAEEEIDRLHVEIRHLLTYICEEERVLCAKAAEVE
;
A
#
# COMPACT_ATOMS: atom_id res chain seq x y z
N GLU A 1 25.53 3.58 -15.01
CA GLU A 1 24.80 2.85 -13.95
C GLU A 1 24.25 3.74 -12.83
N ALA A 2 25.01 4.71 -12.29
CA ALA A 2 24.50 5.64 -11.27
C ALA A 2 23.26 6.46 -11.70
N SER A 3 23.26 6.98 -12.94
CA SER A 3 22.10 7.67 -13.52
C SER A 3 20.86 6.78 -13.57
N TYR A 4 21.02 5.50 -13.91
CA TYR A 4 19.93 4.53 -13.94
C TYR A 4 19.33 4.32 -12.55
N ARG A 5 20.18 4.11 -11.53
CA ARG A 5 19.71 3.94 -10.15
C ARG A 5 18.95 5.17 -9.67
N LYS A 6 19.47 6.38 -9.96
CA LYS A 6 18.78 7.63 -9.59
C LYS A 6 17.43 7.80 -10.30
N ALA A 7 17.36 7.48 -11.60
CA ALA A 7 16.12 7.54 -12.36
C ALA A 7 15.10 6.51 -11.85
N LEU A 8 15.59 5.31 -11.53
CA LEU A 8 14.82 4.26 -10.88
C LEU A 8 14.28 4.76 -9.54
N ASP A 9 15.12 5.08 -8.56
CA ASP A 9 14.74 5.53 -7.20
C ASP A 9 13.69 6.66 -7.23
N LYS A 10 13.84 7.60 -8.18
CA LYS A 10 12.87 8.70 -8.37
C LYS A 10 11.51 8.19 -8.83
N LEU A 11 11.48 7.28 -9.80
CA LEU A 11 10.26 6.65 -10.26
C LEU A 11 9.61 5.86 -9.12
N GLU A 12 10.40 5.10 -8.34
CA GLU A 12 9.91 4.34 -7.17
C GLU A 12 9.22 5.24 -6.15
N ALA A 13 9.89 6.31 -5.71
CA ALA A 13 9.36 7.23 -4.70
C ALA A 13 8.03 7.86 -5.13
N LEU A 14 7.89 8.19 -6.42
CA LEU A 14 6.64 8.75 -6.97
C LEU A 14 5.52 7.72 -6.99
N LEU A 15 5.81 6.48 -7.40
CA LEU A 15 4.83 5.40 -7.44
C LEU A 15 4.34 5.04 -6.04
N VAL A 16 5.28 4.91 -5.09
CA VAL A 16 4.99 4.66 -3.68
C VAL A 16 4.07 5.74 -3.11
N SER A 17 4.40 7.00 -3.37
CA SER A 17 3.59 8.14 -2.95
C SER A 17 2.16 8.08 -3.53
N ARG A 18 2.02 7.72 -4.82
CA ARG A 18 0.70 7.59 -5.46
C ARG A 18 -0.14 6.50 -4.79
N CYS A 19 0.44 5.34 -4.49
CA CYS A 19 -0.26 4.25 -3.80
C CYS A 19 -0.79 4.69 -2.43
N PHE A 20 0.02 5.38 -1.64
CA PHE A 20 -0.41 5.88 -0.32
C PHE A 20 -1.52 6.93 -0.41
N GLU A 21 -1.49 7.79 -1.42
CA GLU A 21 -2.56 8.76 -1.65
C GLU A 21 -3.87 8.13 -2.08
N MET A 22 -3.80 7.14 -2.98
CA MET A 22 -4.98 6.36 -3.37
C MET A 22 -5.57 5.63 -2.18
N ALA A 23 -4.73 5.00 -1.35
CA ALA A 23 -5.18 4.36 -0.12
C ALA A 23 -5.88 5.36 0.81
N ARG A 24 -5.32 6.55 1.01
CA ARG A 24 -5.93 7.61 1.83
C ARG A 24 -7.25 8.14 1.26
N LEU A 25 -7.41 8.22 -0.06
CA LEU A 25 -8.65 8.64 -0.69
C LEU A 25 -9.83 7.70 -0.34
N ASN A 26 -9.51 6.41 -0.14
CA ASN A 26 -10.48 5.36 0.16
C ASN A 26 -10.80 5.21 1.66
N VAL A 27 -10.19 6.01 2.54
CA VAL A 27 -10.43 5.95 4.00
C VAL A 27 -11.68 6.72 4.39
N ALA A 28 -12.59 6.07 5.13
CA ALA A 28 -13.77 6.69 5.73
C ALA A 28 -13.38 7.80 6.73
N GLY A 29 -14.13 8.90 6.77
CA GLY A 29 -13.80 10.06 7.63
C GLY A 29 -12.89 11.11 6.99
N THR A 30 -12.46 10.94 5.73
CA THR A 30 -11.79 12.00 4.98
C THR A 30 -12.75 13.13 4.59
N GLY A 31 -12.58 14.31 5.20
CA GLY A 31 -13.39 15.50 4.88
C GLY A 31 -13.22 15.96 3.42
N TYR A 32 -14.25 16.63 2.87
CA TYR A 32 -14.30 17.06 1.47
C TYR A 32 -13.07 17.86 1.01
N LYS A 33 -12.60 18.80 1.83
CA LYS A 33 -11.41 19.62 1.54
C LYS A 33 -10.17 18.73 1.35
N LEU A 34 -9.96 17.76 2.24
CA LEU A 34 -8.82 16.84 2.15
C LEU A 34 -8.90 15.96 0.90
N ARG A 35 -10.08 15.44 0.57
CA ARG A 35 -10.28 14.69 -0.69
C ARG A 35 -9.93 15.51 -1.92
N LYS A 36 -10.33 16.78 -1.96
CA LYS A 36 -9.99 17.71 -3.05
C LYS A 36 -8.47 17.88 -3.18
N HIS A 37 -7.76 18.07 -2.07
CA HIS A 37 -6.30 18.17 -2.07
C HIS A 37 -5.63 16.88 -2.55
N ILE A 38 -6.10 15.71 -2.09
CA ILE A 38 -5.58 14.40 -2.54
C ILE A 38 -5.81 14.23 -4.05
N ALA A 39 -7.00 14.56 -4.56
CA ALA A 39 -7.30 14.46 -5.99
C ALA A 39 -6.39 15.38 -6.83
N THR A 40 -6.14 16.61 -6.37
CA THR A 40 -5.18 17.51 -7.03
C THR A 40 -3.76 16.95 -6.99
N ALA A 41 -3.32 16.42 -5.84
CA ALA A 41 -2.00 15.82 -5.70
C ALA A 41 -1.82 14.61 -6.63
N LEU A 42 -2.82 13.72 -6.71
CA LEU A 42 -2.85 12.58 -7.63
C LEU A 42 -2.73 13.02 -9.09
N LYS A 43 -3.43 14.09 -9.51
CA LYS A 43 -3.34 14.63 -10.87
C LYS A 43 -1.94 15.16 -11.18
N THR A 44 -1.36 15.92 -10.26
CA THR A 44 0.01 16.46 -10.41
C THR A 44 1.02 15.32 -10.50
N ARG A 45 0.91 14.34 -9.61
CA ARG A 45 1.84 13.20 -9.54
C ARG A 45 1.71 12.27 -10.73
N SER A 46 0.52 12.11 -11.31
CA SER A 46 0.34 11.38 -12.57
C SER A 46 1.26 11.92 -13.66
N LYS A 47 1.31 13.26 -13.83
CA LYS A 47 2.23 13.91 -14.77
C LYS A 47 3.70 13.70 -14.40
N SER A 48 4.03 13.80 -13.11
CA SER A 48 5.40 13.58 -12.63
C SER A 48 5.87 12.14 -12.87
N ILE A 49 4.99 11.15 -12.71
CA ILE A 49 5.29 9.74 -12.99
C ILE A 49 5.51 9.54 -14.48
N GLN A 50 4.65 10.08 -15.35
CA GLN A 50 4.85 9.99 -16.81
C GLN A 50 6.22 10.55 -17.24
N ALA A 51 6.62 11.70 -16.68
CA ALA A 51 7.95 12.27 -16.93
C ALA A 51 9.09 11.39 -16.37
N ALA A 52 8.89 10.79 -15.19
CA ALA A 52 9.87 9.89 -14.60
C ALA A 52 10.02 8.57 -15.39
N ILE A 53 8.93 8.03 -15.93
CA ILE A 53 8.94 6.86 -16.83
C ILE A 53 9.76 7.17 -18.08
N ALA A 54 9.54 8.33 -18.71
CA ALA A 54 10.31 8.72 -19.90
C ALA A 54 11.81 8.79 -19.60
N SER A 55 12.20 9.46 -18.51
CA SER A 55 13.60 9.56 -18.09
C SER A 55 14.21 8.20 -17.71
N TYR A 56 13.43 7.32 -17.06
CA TYR A 56 13.86 5.96 -16.75
C TYR A 56 14.09 5.16 -18.03
N ASN A 57 13.15 5.16 -18.98
CA ASN A 57 13.22 4.40 -20.22
C ASN A 57 14.40 4.83 -21.10
N GLU A 58 14.68 6.14 -21.16
CA GLU A 58 15.85 6.70 -21.86
C GLU A 58 17.15 6.12 -21.28
N VAL A 59 17.31 6.16 -19.97
CA VAL A 59 18.53 5.64 -19.31
C VAL A 59 18.58 4.12 -19.34
N ALA A 60 17.44 3.43 -19.28
CA ALA A 60 17.35 1.97 -19.32
C ALA A 60 17.78 1.39 -20.67
N THR A 61 17.38 2.02 -21.77
CA THR A 61 17.76 1.62 -23.14
C THR A 61 19.20 1.95 -23.48
N ALA A 62 19.77 3.01 -22.88
CA ALA A 62 21.16 3.40 -23.04
C ALA A 62 22.18 2.47 -22.34
N LEU A 63 21.73 1.59 -21.44
CA LEU A 63 22.60 0.61 -20.76
C LEU A 63 22.98 -0.56 -21.68
N ARG A 64 24.09 -1.24 -21.36
CA ARG A 64 24.52 -2.48 -22.00
C ARG A 64 24.67 -3.59 -20.95
N PRO A 65 23.85 -4.65 -20.98
CA PRO A 65 22.68 -4.84 -21.86
C PRO A 65 21.56 -3.84 -21.55
N PRO A 66 20.68 -3.54 -22.54
CA PRO A 66 19.52 -2.68 -22.31
C PRO A 66 18.60 -3.33 -21.27
N ARG A 67 18.01 -2.50 -20.41
CA ARG A 67 17.06 -2.94 -19.38
C ARG A 67 15.62 -2.78 -19.87
N GLN A 68 14.70 -3.51 -19.24
CA GLN A 68 13.28 -3.46 -19.54
C GLN A 68 12.72 -2.03 -19.35
N THR A 69 11.98 -1.57 -20.36
CA THR A 69 11.20 -0.32 -20.34
C THR A 69 9.83 -0.54 -19.69
N ILE A 70 9.23 0.53 -19.18
CA ILE A 70 7.93 0.51 -18.51
C ILE A 70 6.96 1.41 -19.27
N THR A 71 5.73 0.97 -19.47
CA THR A 71 4.66 1.79 -20.04
C THR A 71 3.80 2.43 -18.96
N TRP A 72 3.05 3.46 -19.33
CA TRP A 72 2.13 4.10 -18.40
C TRP A 72 0.95 3.18 -18.04
N GLU A 73 0.50 2.37 -19.01
CA GLU A 73 -0.57 1.39 -18.86
C GLU A 73 -0.19 0.32 -17.82
N GLU A 74 1.03 -0.21 -17.90
CA GLU A 74 1.57 -1.14 -16.90
C GLU A 74 1.54 -0.51 -15.50
N VAL A 75 1.91 0.76 -15.38
CA VAL A 75 1.88 1.51 -14.11
C VAL A 75 0.46 1.75 -13.58
N LEU A 76 -0.53 1.87 -14.46
CA LEU A 76 -1.93 1.99 -14.07
C LEU A 76 -2.52 0.66 -13.59
N GLU A 77 -2.11 -0.45 -14.20
CA GLU A 77 -2.48 -1.79 -13.74
C GLU A 77 -1.89 -2.09 -12.36
N PHE A 78 -0.76 -1.45 -12.02
CA PHE A 78 -0.17 -1.56 -10.68
C PHE A 78 -0.99 -0.79 -9.63
N SER A 79 -1.82 -1.54 -8.92
CA SER A 79 -2.68 -1.08 -7.82
C SER A 79 -1.99 -1.20 -6.46
N PHE A 80 -1.02 -2.11 -6.33
CA PHE A 80 -0.33 -2.40 -5.08
C PHE A 80 1.18 -2.19 -5.19
N LEU A 81 1.79 -1.70 -4.09
CA LEU A 81 3.24 -1.46 -3.99
C LEU A 81 4.08 -2.67 -4.39
N GLY A 82 3.59 -3.86 -4.09
CA GLY A 82 4.29 -5.09 -4.42
C GLY A 82 4.29 -5.42 -5.91
N GLU A 83 3.46 -4.80 -6.75
CA GLU A 83 3.41 -5.09 -8.20
C GLU A 83 4.50 -4.36 -8.97
N PHE A 84 5.15 -3.38 -8.34
CA PHE A 84 6.34 -2.74 -8.87
C PHE A 84 7.57 -3.63 -8.65
N ASP A 85 7.73 -4.65 -9.47
CA ASP A 85 8.93 -5.51 -9.41
C ASP A 85 10.20 -4.83 -9.98
N ILE A 86 10.05 -3.63 -10.55
CA ILE A 86 11.15 -2.77 -11.01
C ILE A 86 12.09 -2.44 -9.84
N LEU A 87 11.55 -2.40 -8.61
CA LEU A 87 12.22 -2.09 -7.35
C LEU A 87 13.35 -3.07 -6.97
N ARG A 88 13.48 -4.20 -7.67
CA ARG A 88 14.31 -5.34 -7.23
C ARG A 88 15.45 -5.70 -8.17
N ASN A 89 15.60 -5.02 -9.31
CA ASN A 89 16.67 -5.23 -10.28
C ASN A 89 18.10 -4.93 -9.75
N ALA A 90 18.25 -4.51 -8.48
CA ALA A 90 19.53 -4.17 -7.89
C ALA A 90 20.23 -5.33 -7.14
N ARG A 91 19.56 -6.47 -6.88
CA ARG A 91 20.15 -7.56 -6.06
C ARG A 91 19.90 -8.98 -6.57
N GLU A 92 18.69 -9.31 -7.00
CA GLU A 92 18.35 -10.62 -7.57
C GLU A 92 16.99 -10.54 -8.29
N ASP A 93 16.87 -11.14 -9.48
CA ASP A 93 15.60 -11.08 -10.24
C ASP A 93 14.60 -12.11 -9.71
N VAL A 94 13.81 -11.68 -8.73
CA VAL A 94 12.74 -12.49 -8.13
C VAL A 94 11.48 -12.56 -8.99
N ARG A 95 11.37 -11.84 -10.12
CA ARG A 95 10.18 -11.87 -10.98
C ARG A 95 9.90 -13.24 -11.57
N THR A 96 10.95 -14.03 -11.73
CA THR A 96 10.87 -15.42 -12.18
C THR A 96 10.28 -16.35 -11.13
N ARG A 97 10.21 -15.92 -9.86
CA ARG A 97 9.69 -16.74 -8.77
C ARG A 97 8.17 -16.75 -8.79
N GLN A 98 7.59 -17.94 -8.69
CA GLN A 98 6.14 -18.12 -8.69
C GLN A 98 5.44 -17.33 -7.57
N TRP A 99 6.07 -17.16 -6.41
CA TRP A 99 5.49 -16.36 -5.31
C TRP A 99 5.55 -14.85 -5.55
N ALA A 100 6.36 -14.36 -6.49
CA ALA A 100 6.46 -12.94 -6.82
C ALA A 100 5.39 -12.51 -7.84
N THR A 101 4.89 -13.43 -8.66
CA THR A 101 3.82 -13.16 -9.62
C THR A 101 2.58 -12.59 -8.92
N PHE A 102 2.04 -11.48 -9.44
CA PHE A 102 0.86 -10.80 -8.88
C PHE A 102 -0.32 -11.76 -8.65
N ARG A 103 -0.69 -12.54 -9.68
CA ARG A 103 -1.81 -13.49 -9.61
C ARG A 103 -1.64 -14.48 -8.46
N ASN A 104 -0.42 -15.00 -8.30
CA ASN A 104 -0.12 -15.98 -7.25
C ASN A 104 -0.14 -15.31 -5.87
N ARG A 105 0.37 -14.08 -5.72
CA ARG A 105 0.26 -13.33 -4.46
C ARG A 105 -1.18 -13.03 -4.08
N LEU A 106 -2.01 -12.65 -5.05
CA LEU A 106 -3.42 -12.39 -4.81
C LEU A 106 -4.11 -13.66 -4.29
N ILE A 107 -3.93 -14.79 -4.98
CA ILE A 107 -4.47 -16.09 -4.56
C ILE A 107 -3.94 -16.48 -3.17
N MET A 108 -2.63 -16.35 -2.96
CA MET A 108 -1.98 -16.65 -1.69
C MET A 108 -2.52 -15.80 -0.53
N GLN A 109 -2.76 -14.51 -0.76
CA GLN A 109 -3.41 -13.64 0.24
C GLN A 109 -4.82 -14.11 0.57
N GLN A 110 -5.64 -14.46 -0.43
CA GLN A 110 -7.01 -14.95 -0.18
C GLN A 110 -6.98 -16.29 0.55
N PHE A 111 -6.11 -17.20 0.12
CA PHE A 111 -5.90 -18.50 0.74
C PHE A 111 -5.48 -18.39 2.22
N PHE A 112 -4.50 -17.55 2.53
CA PHE A 112 -4.07 -17.36 3.91
C PHE A 112 -5.06 -16.57 4.76
N ARG A 113 -5.89 -15.70 4.17
CA ARG A 113 -7.02 -15.10 4.88
C ARG A 113 -8.04 -16.16 5.25
N LEU A 114 -8.33 -17.09 4.33
CA LEU A 114 -9.27 -18.17 4.57
C LEU A 114 -8.76 -19.13 5.65
N ILE A 115 -7.50 -19.57 5.58
CA ILE A 115 -6.89 -20.43 6.62
C ILE A 115 -6.95 -19.75 7.99
N ARG A 116 -6.58 -18.46 8.07
CA ARG A 116 -6.53 -17.74 9.34
C ARG A 116 -7.87 -17.22 9.83
N ALA A 117 -8.94 -17.36 9.05
CA ALA A 117 -10.26 -16.92 9.46
C ALA A 117 -10.75 -17.71 10.68
N GLU A 118 -10.43 -18.99 10.78
CA GLU A 118 -10.80 -19.83 11.94
C GLU A 118 -10.07 -19.38 13.21
N GLU A 119 -8.76 -19.12 13.12
CA GLU A 119 -7.97 -18.57 14.23
C GLU A 119 -8.48 -17.19 14.67
N GLU A 120 -8.89 -16.36 13.71
CA GLU A 120 -9.44 -15.04 13.99
C GLU A 120 -10.79 -15.13 14.72
N ILE A 121 -11.62 -16.13 14.45
CA ILE A 121 -12.88 -16.35 15.19
C ILE A 121 -12.58 -16.62 16.67
N ASP A 122 -11.63 -17.50 16.97
CA ASP A 122 -11.25 -17.80 18.36
C ASP A 122 -10.68 -16.57 19.07
N ARG A 123 -9.84 -15.80 18.38
CA ARG A 123 -9.30 -14.54 18.89
C ARG A 123 -10.41 -13.53 19.17
N LEU A 124 -11.36 -13.36 18.24
CA LEU A 124 -12.49 -12.44 18.40
C LEU A 124 -13.35 -12.82 19.60
N HIS A 125 -13.57 -14.10 19.88
CA HIS A 125 -14.30 -14.52 21.08
C HIS A 125 -13.63 -14.08 22.40
N VAL A 126 -12.30 -14.02 22.42
CA VAL A 126 -11.53 -13.51 23.57
C VAL A 126 -11.64 -11.98 23.62
N GLU A 127 -11.46 -11.30 22.49
CA GLU A 127 -11.53 -9.84 22.42
C GLU A 127 -12.93 -9.30 22.77
N ILE A 128 -14.00 -9.97 22.35
CA ILE A 128 -15.39 -9.63 22.71
C ILE A 128 -15.59 -9.71 24.23
N ARG A 129 -15.07 -10.76 24.87
CA ARG A 129 -15.15 -10.90 26.33
C ARG A 129 -14.39 -9.79 27.04
N HIS A 130 -13.17 -9.50 26.61
CA HIS A 130 -12.38 -8.41 27.17
C HIS A 130 -13.09 -7.06 27.01
N LEU A 131 -13.68 -6.80 25.84
CA LEU A 131 -14.41 -5.56 25.59
C LEU A 131 -15.65 -5.44 26.49
N LEU A 132 -16.43 -6.51 26.65
CA LEU A 132 -17.57 -6.53 27.56
C LEU A 132 -17.16 -6.28 29.01
N THR A 133 -16.10 -6.96 29.47
CA THR A 133 -15.56 -6.74 30.82
C THR A 133 -15.11 -5.30 31.01
N TYR A 134 -14.42 -4.72 30.02
CA TYR A 134 -14.01 -3.33 30.04
C TYR A 134 -15.21 -2.38 30.16
N ILE A 135 -16.25 -2.56 29.34
CA ILE A 135 -17.46 -1.73 29.38
C ILE A 135 -18.15 -1.80 30.74
N CYS A 136 -18.34 -3.00 31.29
CA CYS A 136 -18.98 -3.17 32.60
C CYS A 136 -18.16 -2.54 33.74
N GLU A 137 -16.84 -2.63 33.68
CA GLU A 137 -15.98 -2.00 34.68
C GLU A 137 -15.99 -0.48 34.55
N GLU A 138 -15.93 0.04 33.33
CA GLU A 138 -16.05 1.48 33.07
C GLU A 138 -17.39 2.03 33.60
N GLU A 139 -18.51 1.35 33.32
CA GLU A 139 -19.83 1.74 33.81
C GLU A 139 -19.89 1.74 35.34
N ARG A 140 -19.30 0.74 36.00
CA ARG A 140 -19.20 0.70 37.47
C ARG A 140 -18.43 1.88 38.03
N VAL A 141 -17.27 2.20 37.44
CA VAL A 141 -16.44 3.33 37.86
C VAL A 141 -17.19 4.65 37.67
N LEU A 142 -17.87 4.83 36.53
CA LEU A 142 -18.66 6.02 36.25
C LEU A 142 -19.84 6.17 37.21
N CYS A 143 -20.58 5.10 37.49
CA CYS A 143 -21.68 5.12 38.46
C CYS A 143 -21.19 5.44 39.88
N ALA A 144 -20.07 4.86 40.31
CA ALA A 144 -19.49 5.19 41.61
C ALA A 144 -19.08 6.67 41.70
N LYS A 145 -18.48 7.21 40.63
CA LYS A 145 -18.12 8.63 40.57
C LYS A 145 -19.33 9.56 40.53
N ALA A 146 -20.41 9.17 39.87
CA ALA A 146 -21.65 9.94 39.87
C ALA A 146 -22.25 10.03 41.29
N ALA A 147 -22.25 8.92 42.03
CA ALA A 147 -22.73 8.87 43.41
C ALA A 147 -21.85 9.63 44.42
N GLU A 148 -20.57 9.89 44.13
CA GLU A 148 -19.71 10.76 44.95
C GLU A 148 -20.00 12.26 44.74
N VAL A 149 -20.65 12.62 43.64
CA VAL A 149 -20.94 14.01 43.24
C VAL A 149 -22.36 14.44 43.61
N GLU A 150 -23.28 13.49 43.77
CA GLU A 150 -24.61 13.68 44.39
C GLU A 150 -24.52 13.79 45.92
#